data_AF-A0A963Y083-F1
#
_entry.id   AF-A0A963Y083-F1
#
_cell.length_a   1.000
_cell.length_b   1.000
_cell.length_c   1.000
_cell.angle_alpha   90.00
_cell.angle_beta   90.00
_cell.angle_gamma   90.00
#
_symmetry.space_group_name_H-M   'P 1'
#
loop_
_entity.id
_entity.type
_entity.pdbx_description
1 polymer ?
#
loop_
_entity_poly.entity_id
_entity_poly.type
_entity_poly.pdbx_seq_one_letter_code
_entity_poly.pdbx_strand_id
1 'polypeptide(L)'
;MRWVVLAQILSTRDVMHSDDEQATRTSRREGRSERMKARAARTALAAPYTLRRTAIVSLIDDEAIATIEANADRILDEIGMEFRGDAETLEIFRNAGARVDGPRVRFDPGWCRDRIRTAPPVFTQHARNPARSVQIGGNAQVYCPSFGPPFVHDVERGRRYATIEDFRNITKIHHQLGAVNHSGGVVVEP
;
A
#
# COMPACT_ATOMS: atom_id res chain seq x y z
N MET A 1 -14.56 60.32 -27.32
CA MET A 1 -15.09 61.56 -26.73
C MET A 1 -14.23 61.92 -25.52
N ARG A 2 -13.56 63.07 -25.60
CA ARG A 2 -12.87 63.74 -24.49
C ARG A 2 -13.86 64.01 -23.34
N TRP A 3 -13.41 63.99 -22.08
CA TRP A 3 -13.52 65.11 -21.13
C TRP A 3 -12.54 64.90 -19.97
N VAL A 4 -11.64 65.86 -19.83
CA VAL A 4 -10.77 66.16 -18.69
C VAL A 4 -11.53 67.16 -17.82
N VAL A 5 -11.52 67.04 -16.48
CA VAL A 5 -11.45 68.21 -15.58
C VAL A 5 -10.71 67.86 -14.28
N LEU A 6 -9.72 68.68 -14.01
CA LEU A 6 -8.88 68.84 -12.83
C LEU A 6 -9.57 69.81 -11.85
N ALA A 7 -9.52 69.59 -10.53
CA ALA A 7 -9.60 70.68 -9.56
C ALA A 7 -9.01 70.25 -8.20
N GLN A 8 -8.43 71.23 -7.54
CA GLN A 8 -7.39 71.20 -6.52
C GLN A 8 -7.92 71.96 -5.29
N ILE A 9 -7.33 71.74 -4.10
CA ILE A 9 -7.04 72.72 -3.01
C ILE A 9 -7.22 72.14 -1.59
N LEU A 10 -6.33 72.64 -0.73
CA LEU A 10 -5.77 72.25 0.56
C LEU A 10 -6.65 72.39 1.82
N SER A 11 -6.07 71.88 2.93
CA SER A 11 -6.27 72.25 4.34
C SER A 11 -7.37 71.45 5.07
N THR A 12 -7.21 70.87 6.27
CA THR A 12 -6.38 71.21 7.44
C THR A 12 -6.35 70.00 8.39
N ARG A 13 -5.21 69.79 9.06
CA ARG A 13 -4.94 69.14 10.38
C ARG A 13 -5.92 68.13 11.02
N ASP A 14 -5.29 67.04 11.46
CA ASP A 14 -5.43 66.29 12.72
C ASP A 14 -6.81 65.76 13.12
N VAL A 15 -6.93 64.43 13.23
CA VAL A 15 -6.94 63.71 14.53
C VAL A 15 -6.75 62.21 14.23
N MET A 16 -5.67 61.62 14.77
CA MET A 16 -5.55 60.18 14.97
C MET A 16 -6.44 59.77 16.16
N HIS A 17 -7.32 58.78 16.00
CA HIS A 17 -7.51 57.74 17.01
C HIS A 17 -8.24 56.50 16.48
N SER A 18 -7.59 55.35 16.74
CA SER A 18 -8.15 54.01 17.00
C SER A 18 -8.99 53.32 15.92
N ASP A 19 -8.35 52.56 15.03
CA ASP A 19 -8.98 51.43 14.30
C ASP A 19 -8.04 50.25 13.99
N ASP A 20 -6.89 50.13 14.67
CA ASP A 20 -5.85 49.12 14.35
C ASP A 20 -5.96 47.79 15.14
N GLU A 21 -6.88 47.69 16.12
CA GLU A 21 -6.99 46.48 16.96
C GLU A 21 -7.95 45.40 16.43
N GLN A 22 -8.82 45.72 15.46
CA GLN A 22 -9.73 44.71 14.88
C GLN A 22 -9.11 43.98 13.67
N ALA A 23 -8.25 44.63 12.88
CA ALA A 23 -7.62 44.03 11.69
C ALA A 23 -6.57 42.95 12.00
N THR A 24 -5.97 42.97 13.19
CA THR A 24 -4.92 42.01 13.60
C THR A 24 -5.46 40.69 14.15
N ARG A 25 -6.74 40.65 14.57
CA ARG A 25 -7.40 39.42 15.07
C ARG A 25 -7.96 38.53 13.95
N THR A 26 -8.42 39.14 12.85
CA THR A 26 -8.94 38.44 11.65
C THR A 26 -7.81 37.79 10.86
N SER A 27 -6.69 38.51 10.62
CA SER A 27 -5.55 37.99 9.86
C SER A 27 -4.85 36.79 10.54
N ARG A 28 -4.78 36.77 11.89
CA ARG A 28 -4.26 35.62 12.67
C ARG A 28 -5.15 34.39 12.59
N ARG A 29 -6.48 34.54 12.51
CA ARG A 29 -7.45 33.43 12.36
C ARG A 29 -7.41 32.84 10.95
N GLU A 30 -7.28 33.68 9.94
CA GLU A 30 -7.13 33.26 8.54
C GLU A 30 -5.81 32.51 8.32
N GLY A 31 -4.69 33.01 8.84
CA GLY A 31 -3.41 32.32 8.75
C GLY A 31 -3.36 30.97 9.49
N ARG A 32 -4.21 30.75 10.51
CA ARG A 32 -4.37 29.43 11.17
C ARG A 32 -5.27 28.51 10.36
N SER A 33 -6.37 29.03 9.82
CA SER A 33 -7.29 28.29 8.96
C SER A 33 -6.62 27.83 7.66
N GLU A 34 -5.84 28.71 7.02
CA GLU A 34 -5.08 28.37 5.81
C GLU A 34 -3.96 27.35 6.09
N ARG A 35 -3.27 27.45 7.24
CA ARG A 35 -2.32 26.40 7.66
C ARG A 35 -3.02 25.06 7.95
N MET A 36 -4.25 25.09 8.46
CA MET A 36 -5.05 23.89 8.73
C MET A 36 -5.58 23.26 7.43
N LYS A 37 -6.05 24.08 6.48
CA LYS A 37 -6.47 23.66 5.14
C LYS A 37 -5.29 23.13 4.33
N ALA A 38 -4.13 23.78 4.36
CA ALA A 38 -2.92 23.31 3.70
C ALA A 38 -2.41 21.98 4.29
N ARG A 39 -2.52 21.79 5.61
CA ARG A 39 -2.27 20.50 6.27
C ARG A 39 -3.30 19.45 5.85
N ALA A 40 -4.59 19.79 5.83
CA ALA A 40 -5.64 18.88 5.40
C ALA A 40 -5.49 18.47 3.92
N ALA A 41 -5.13 19.41 3.03
CA ALA A 41 -4.85 19.16 1.62
C ALA A 41 -3.59 18.29 1.43
N ARG A 42 -2.53 18.47 2.25
CA ARG A 42 -1.39 17.54 2.31
C ARG A 42 -1.74 16.15 2.85
N THR A 43 -2.88 16.01 3.52
CA THR A 43 -3.32 14.78 4.20
C THR A 43 -4.56 14.16 3.55
N ALA A 44 -5.03 14.70 2.42
CA ALA A 44 -6.09 14.06 1.64
C ALA A 44 -5.58 12.67 1.25
N LEU A 45 -6.16 11.62 1.85
CA LEU A 45 -5.74 10.26 1.58
C LEU A 45 -5.95 9.98 0.10
N ALA A 46 -4.90 9.53 -0.58
CA ALA A 46 -5.05 8.86 -1.87
C ALA A 46 -6.02 7.69 -1.73
N ALA A 47 -6.61 7.26 -2.85
CA ALA A 47 -7.41 6.04 -2.87
C ALA A 47 -6.63 4.89 -2.22
N PRO A 48 -7.28 4.04 -1.40
CA PRO A 48 -6.58 3.04 -0.61
C PRO A 48 -5.85 2.01 -1.46
N TYR A 49 -6.29 1.77 -2.70
CA TYR A 49 -5.65 0.92 -3.71
C TYR A 49 -6.12 1.30 -5.11
N THR A 50 -5.42 0.80 -6.14
CA THR A 50 -5.74 1.07 -7.53
C THR A 50 -6.71 0.02 -8.07
N LEU A 51 -7.70 0.44 -8.87
CA LEU A 51 -8.54 -0.47 -9.64
C LEU A 51 -8.11 -0.46 -11.10
N ARG A 52 -7.65 -1.61 -11.60
CA ARG A 52 -7.29 -1.79 -12.99
C ARG A 52 -8.54 -1.64 -13.88
N ARG A 53 -8.42 -0.78 -14.90
CA ARG A 53 -9.46 -0.59 -15.94
C ARG A 53 -9.13 -1.25 -17.27
N THR A 54 -7.94 -1.84 -17.38
CA THR A 54 -7.48 -2.59 -18.55
C THR A 54 -7.70 -4.09 -18.35
N ALA A 55 -7.83 -4.81 -19.46
CA ALA A 55 -7.84 -6.27 -19.44
C ALA A 55 -6.47 -6.82 -19.01
N ILE A 56 -6.47 -8.05 -18.48
CA ILE A 56 -5.22 -8.80 -18.25
C ILE A 56 -4.67 -9.21 -19.61
N VAL A 57 -3.39 -8.93 -19.83
CA VAL A 57 -2.68 -9.41 -21.02
C VAL A 57 -2.21 -10.83 -20.72
N SER A 58 -2.74 -11.83 -21.42
CA SER A 58 -2.19 -13.18 -21.41
C SER A 58 -1.10 -13.30 -22.46
N LEU A 59 0.01 -13.95 -22.09
CA LEU A 59 1.13 -14.23 -23.00
C LEU A 59 1.07 -15.66 -23.55
N ILE A 60 0.13 -16.48 -23.06
CA ILE A 60 -0.05 -17.89 -23.43
C ILE A 60 -1.54 -18.16 -23.68
N ASP A 61 -1.83 -19.17 -24.49
CA ASP A 61 -3.19 -19.63 -24.79
C ASP A 61 -3.69 -20.67 -23.78
N ASP A 62 -4.95 -21.07 -23.93
CA ASP A 62 -5.62 -22.02 -23.03
C ASP A 62 -4.99 -23.42 -23.07
N GLU A 63 -4.43 -23.84 -24.22
CA GLU A 63 -3.74 -25.13 -24.36
C GLU A 63 -2.44 -25.15 -23.56
N ALA A 64 -1.65 -24.08 -23.64
CA ALA A 64 -0.44 -23.91 -22.86
C ALA A 64 -0.74 -23.85 -21.36
N ILE A 65 -1.83 -23.17 -20.95
CA ILE A 65 -2.29 -23.15 -19.56
C ILE A 65 -2.63 -24.56 -19.09
N ALA A 66 -3.48 -25.30 -19.83
CA ALA A 66 -3.87 -26.66 -19.48
C ALA A 66 -2.66 -27.61 -19.38
N THR A 67 -1.66 -27.43 -20.25
CA THR A 67 -0.41 -28.19 -20.23
C THR A 67 0.41 -27.89 -18.96
N ILE A 68 0.52 -26.63 -18.55
CA ILE A 68 1.20 -26.24 -17.31
C ILE A 68 0.48 -26.83 -16.10
N GLU A 69 -0.85 -26.76 -16.07
CA GLU A 69 -1.66 -27.29 -14.97
C GLU A 69 -1.53 -28.81 -14.83
N ALA A 70 -1.62 -29.56 -15.94
CA ALA A 70 -1.48 -31.01 -15.91
C ALA A 70 -0.06 -31.43 -15.46
N ASN A 71 0.97 -30.71 -15.88
CA ASN A 71 2.34 -30.96 -15.43
C ASN A 71 2.57 -30.61 -13.96
N ALA A 72 1.92 -29.56 -13.45
CA ALA A 72 1.95 -29.21 -12.03
C ALA A 72 1.30 -30.32 -11.19
N ASP A 73 0.12 -30.81 -11.59
CA ASP A 73 -0.56 -31.93 -10.94
C ASP A 73 0.34 -33.19 -10.95
N ARG A 74 0.99 -33.51 -12.08
CA ARG A 74 1.93 -34.64 -12.17
C ARG A 74 3.13 -34.51 -11.24
N ILE A 75 3.73 -33.32 -11.13
CA ILE A 75 4.83 -33.06 -10.19
C ILE A 75 4.36 -33.28 -8.74
N LEU A 76 3.19 -32.76 -8.39
CA LEU A 76 2.63 -32.91 -7.04
C LEU A 76 2.24 -34.36 -6.70
N ASP A 77 1.85 -35.14 -7.69
CA ASP A 77 1.47 -36.55 -7.56
C ASP A 77 2.68 -37.50 -7.46
N GLU A 78 3.64 -37.38 -8.38
CA GLU A 78 4.78 -38.29 -8.50
C GLU A 78 5.91 -37.89 -7.53
N ILE A 79 6.23 -36.59 -7.47
CA ILE A 79 7.37 -36.05 -6.72
C ILE A 79 6.92 -35.51 -5.36
N GLY A 80 5.84 -34.73 -5.32
CA GLY A 80 5.30 -34.11 -4.10
C GLY A 80 6.17 -32.97 -3.53
N MET A 81 5.87 -32.60 -2.28
CA MET A 81 6.53 -31.52 -1.55
C MET A 81 6.97 -32.00 -0.17
N GLU A 82 8.09 -31.48 0.35
CA GLU A 82 8.54 -31.79 1.71
C GLU A 82 8.11 -30.72 2.72
N PHE A 83 7.53 -31.19 3.83
CA PHE A 83 7.19 -30.41 5.00
C PHE A 83 8.07 -30.91 6.15
N ARG A 84 9.17 -30.19 6.40
CA ARG A 84 10.22 -30.62 7.34
C ARG A 84 10.05 -29.95 8.70
N GLY A 85 10.22 -30.73 9.77
CA GLY A 85 10.19 -30.22 11.14
C GLY A 85 8.80 -29.85 11.65
N ASP A 86 7.75 -30.24 10.93
CA ASP A 86 6.37 -29.87 11.24
C ASP A 86 5.45 -31.11 11.15
N ALA A 87 5.35 -31.82 12.28
CA ALA A 87 4.53 -33.04 12.37
C ALA A 87 3.02 -32.74 12.31
N GLU A 88 2.60 -31.55 12.76
CA GLU A 88 1.19 -31.13 12.74
C GLU A 88 0.71 -30.95 11.30
N THR A 89 1.48 -30.26 10.47
CA THR A 89 1.16 -30.09 9.05
C THR A 89 1.08 -31.43 8.31
N LEU A 90 2.00 -32.35 8.59
CA LEU A 90 1.96 -33.71 8.00
C LEU A 90 0.68 -34.46 8.39
N GLU A 91 0.21 -34.29 9.63
CA GLU A 91 -1.02 -34.91 10.11
C GLU A 91 -2.27 -34.26 9.50
N ILE A 92 -2.27 -32.94 9.31
CA ILE A 92 -3.34 -32.24 8.59
C ILE A 92 -3.48 -32.78 7.17
N PHE A 93 -2.36 -32.96 6.44
CA PHE A 93 -2.38 -33.51 5.10
C PHE A 93 -2.86 -34.97 5.06
N ARG A 94 -2.39 -35.80 6.00
CA ARG A 94 -2.83 -37.19 6.13
C ARG A 94 -4.34 -37.28 6.35
N ASN A 95 -4.87 -36.49 7.28
CA ASN A 95 -6.31 -36.43 7.57
C ASN A 95 -7.13 -35.87 6.41
N ALA A 96 -6.54 -35.00 5.59
CA ALA A 96 -7.17 -34.49 4.37
C ALA A 96 -7.05 -35.44 3.15
N GLY A 97 -6.47 -36.62 3.33
CA GLY A 97 -6.38 -37.69 2.33
C GLY A 97 -5.15 -37.63 1.41
N ALA A 98 -4.16 -36.78 1.71
CA ALA A 98 -2.91 -36.77 0.95
C ALA A 98 -2.01 -37.96 1.34
N ARG A 99 -1.14 -38.40 0.41
CA ARG A 99 -0.19 -39.48 0.67
C ARG A 99 1.05 -38.94 1.36
N VAL A 100 1.27 -39.32 2.61
CA VAL A 100 2.39 -38.83 3.42
C VAL A 100 3.40 -39.95 3.69
N ASP A 101 4.65 -39.73 3.30
CA ASP A 101 5.80 -40.64 3.46
C ASP A 101 6.99 -39.87 4.05
N GLY A 102 7.28 -40.09 5.34
CA GLY A 102 8.23 -39.27 6.09
C GLY A 102 7.86 -37.78 6.03
N PRO A 103 8.79 -36.88 5.63
CA PRO A 103 8.48 -35.46 5.46
C PRO A 103 7.80 -35.14 4.12
N ARG A 104 7.64 -36.11 3.21
CA ARG A 104 7.15 -35.87 1.85
C ARG A 104 5.64 -36.11 1.76
N VAL A 105 4.94 -35.16 1.17
CA VAL A 105 3.50 -35.20 0.91
C VAL A 105 3.27 -35.19 -0.61
N ARG A 106 2.49 -36.13 -1.10
CA ARG A 106 2.05 -36.23 -2.50
C ARG A 106 0.54 -36.09 -2.60
N PHE A 107 0.09 -35.50 -3.70
CA PHE A 107 -1.30 -35.12 -3.91
C PHE A 107 -1.83 -35.75 -5.18
N ASP A 108 -2.97 -36.45 -5.13
CA ASP A 108 -3.62 -36.94 -6.33
C ASP A 108 -3.92 -35.79 -7.31
N PRO A 109 -3.87 -36.01 -8.63
CA PRO A 109 -4.21 -35.00 -9.62
C PRO A 109 -5.57 -34.34 -9.31
N GLY A 110 -5.60 -33.00 -9.30
CA GLY A 110 -6.80 -32.23 -8.98
C GLY A 110 -7.13 -32.10 -7.49
N TRP A 111 -6.44 -32.79 -6.57
CA TRP A 111 -6.66 -32.67 -5.13
C TRP A 111 -6.45 -31.23 -4.65
N CYS A 112 -5.36 -30.58 -5.05
CA CYS A 112 -5.06 -29.20 -4.67
C CYS A 112 -6.14 -28.23 -5.20
N ARG A 113 -6.60 -28.45 -6.44
CA ARG A 113 -7.64 -27.64 -7.07
C ARG A 113 -8.99 -27.81 -6.35
N ASP A 114 -9.32 -29.00 -5.87
CA ASP A 114 -10.52 -29.22 -5.07
C ASP A 114 -10.44 -28.45 -3.74
N ARG A 115 -9.32 -28.56 -3.02
CA ARG A 115 -9.15 -27.89 -1.70
C ARG A 115 -9.21 -26.38 -1.79
N ILE A 116 -8.60 -25.77 -2.82
CA ILE A 116 -8.56 -24.31 -2.96
C ILE A 116 -9.91 -23.70 -3.34
N ARG A 117 -10.94 -24.49 -3.71
CA ARG A 117 -12.30 -23.97 -4.04
C ARG A 117 -12.94 -23.19 -2.91
N THR A 118 -12.57 -23.49 -1.66
CA THR A 118 -13.08 -22.78 -0.48
C THR A 118 -12.39 -21.44 -0.25
N ALA A 119 -11.28 -21.16 -0.93
CA ALA A 119 -10.58 -19.89 -0.82
C ALA A 119 -11.39 -18.77 -1.49
N PRO A 120 -11.60 -17.62 -0.82
CA PRO A 120 -12.33 -16.52 -1.41
C PRO A 120 -11.51 -15.88 -2.55
N PRO A 121 -12.11 -15.65 -3.74
CA PRO A 121 -11.41 -15.02 -4.86
C PRO A 121 -11.15 -13.52 -4.61
N VAL A 122 -11.91 -12.92 -3.69
CA VAL A 122 -11.78 -11.52 -3.26
C VAL A 122 -12.04 -11.43 -1.76
N PHE A 123 -11.17 -10.73 -1.04
CA PHE A 123 -11.38 -10.42 0.37
C PHE A 123 -10.82 -9.03 0.73
N THR A 124 -11.22 -8.51 1.90
CA THR A 124 -10.71 -7.25 2.42
C THR A 124 -9.60 -7.51 3.43
N GLN A 125 -8.43 -6.92 3.19
CA GLN A 125 -7.39 -6.82 4.20
C GLN A 125 -7.61 -5.53 5.00
N HIS A 126 -8.02 -5.68 6.25
CA HIS A 126 -8.39 -4.56 7.11
C HIS A 126 -7.16 -3.82 7.65
N ALA A 127 -7.19 -2.49 7.57
CA ALA A 127 -6.20 -1.62 8.18
C ALA A 127 -6.74 -1.02 9.48
N ARG A 128 -5.83 -0.66 10.41
CA ARG A 128 -6.19 0.06 11.66
C ARG A 128 -6.99 1.34 11.40
N ASN A 129 -6.66 2.06 10.34
CA ASN A 129 -7.54 3.10 9.79
C ASN A 129 -8.40 2.45 8.70
N PRO A 130 -9.73 2.28 8.89
CA PRO A 130 -10.59 1.63 7.92
C PRO A 130 -10.52 2.25 6.51
N ALA A 131 -10.27 3.56 6.41
CA ALA A 131 -10.10 4.27 5.13
C ALA A 131 -8.85 3.83 4.34
N ARG A 132 -7.96 3.05 4.94
CA ARG A 132 -6.78 2.43 4.33
C ARG A 132 -6.91 0.92 4.16
N SER A 133 -8.09 0.34 4.41
CA SER A 133 -8.31 -1.08 4.12
C SER A 133 -8.25 -1.32 2.61
N VAL A 134 -7.71 -2.47 2.21
CA VAL A 134 -7.49 -2.79 0.80
C VAL A 134 -8.24 -4.04 0.39
N GLN A 135 -8.65 -4.10 -0.87
CA GLN A 135 -9.18 -5.30 -1.48
C GLN A 135 -8.03 -6.13 -2.05
N ILE A 136 -8.04 -7.44 -1.76
CA ILE A 136 -7.15 -8.42 -2.39
C ILE A 136 -7.98 -9.24 -3.39
N GLY A 137 -7.50 -9.33 -4.63
CA GLY A 137 -8.17 -10.05 -5.71
C GLY A 137 -9.03 -9.18 -6.66
N GLY A 138 -9.51 -9.80 -7.73
CA GLY A 138 -10.26 -9.14 -8.80
C GLY A 138 -9.41 -8.15 -9.60
N ASN A 139 -9.91 -6.92 -9.77
CA ASN A 139 -9.20 -5.84 -10.46
C ASN A 139 -8.40 -4.94 -9.52
N ALA A 140 -8.35 -5.25 -8.22
CA ALA A 140 -7.57 -4.48 -7.25
C ALA A 140 -6.07 -4.71 -7.47
N GLN A 141 -5.31 -3.62 -7.42
CA GLN A 141 -3.86 -3.59 -7.43
C GLN A 141 -3.40 -2.90 -6.15
N VAL A 142 -2.72 -3.66 -5.30
CA VAL A 142 -2.21 -3.23 -4.00
C VAL A 142 -0.70 -3.27 -4.05
N TYR A 143 -0.07 -2.12 -3.88
CA TYR A 143 1.38 -2.01 -3.84
C TYR A 143 1.89 -2.09 -2.40
N CYS A 144 2.90 -2.93 -2.22
CA CYS A 144 3.57 -3.20 -0.96
C CYS A 144 5.08 -2.98 -1.14
N PRO A 145 5.79 -2.52 -0.10
CA PRO A 145 7.25 -2.44 -0.09
C PRO A 145 7.98 -3.75 -0.32
N SER A 146 9.31 -3.64 -0.50
CA SER A 146 10.24 -4.77 -0.42
C SER A 146 10.10 -5.54 0.89
N PHE A 147 10.51 -6.82 0.88
CA PHE A 147 10.47 -7.70 2.04
C PHE A 147 11.81 -8.43 2.23
N GLY A 148 12.38 -8.35 3.43
CA GLY A 148 13.55 -9.10 3.87
C GLY A 148 14.97 -8.58 3.54
N PRO A 149 15.22 -7.39 2.97
CA PRO A 149 16.60 -6.99 2.70
C PRO A 149 17.38 -6.78 4.01
N PRO A 150 18.57 -7.38 4.20
CA PRO A 150 19.37 -7.17 5.40
C PRO A 150 20.28 -5.92 5.33
N PHE A 151 20.34 -5.29 4.16
CA PHE A 151 21.16 -4.12 3.91
C PHE A 151 20.30 -2.95 3.45
N VAL A 152 20.67 -1.75 3.90
CA VAL A 152 20.22 -0.49 3.30
C VAL A 152 21.35 0.16 2.51
N HIS A 153 20.97 1.04 1.59
CA HIS A 153 21.89 1.89 0.86
C HIS A 153 21.39 3.33 0.89
N ASP A 154 22.25 4.24 1.32
CA ASP A 154 22.02 5.68 1.26
C ASP A 154 23.25 6.39 0.66
N VAL A 155 23.05 7.61 0.15
CA VAL A 155 24.09 8.36 -0.58
C VAL A 155 25.25 8.78 0.33
N GLU A 156 25.02 8.91 1.63
CA GLU A 156 26.01 9.42 2.59
C GLU A 156 26.88 8.30 3.17
N ARG A 157 26.28 7.16 3.49
CA ARG A 157 26.89 6.04 4.23
C ARG A 157 27.11 4.81 3.36
N GLY A 158 26.63 4.81 2.13
CA GLY A 158 26.73 3.68 1.22
C GLY A 158 25.91 2.48 1.68
N ARG A 159 26.32 1.27 1.28
CA ARG A 159 25.67 0.01 1.65
C ARG A 159 26.12 -0.43 3.04
N ARG A 160 25.17 -0.68 3.94
CA ARG A 160 25.43 -1.12 5.32
C ARG A 160 24.32 -2.05 5.82
N TYR A 161 24.58 -2.78 6.90
CA TYR A 161 23.52 -3.50 7.59
C TYR A 161 22.45 -2.51 8.03
N ALA A 162 21.21 -2.94 7.89
CA ALA A 162 20.09 -2.18 8.35
C ALA A 162 19.98 -2.23 9.87
N THR A 163 19.24 -1.26 10.39
CA THR A 163 18.97 -1.11 11.81
C THR A 163 17.47 -0.92 12.01
N ILE A 164 17.00 -1.07 13.26
CA ILE A 164 15.63 -0.70 13.63
C ILE A 164 15.26 0.76 13.26
N GLU A 165 16.23 1.66 13.23
CA GLU A 165 15.98 3.05 12.83
C GLU A 165 15.71 3.15 11.32
N ASP A 166 16.42 2.35 10.51
CA ASP A 166 16.14 2.26 9.08
C ASP A 166 14.75 1.68 8.82
N PHE A 167 14.38 0.61 9.53
CA PHE A 167 13.03 0.03 9.46
C PHE A 167 11.95 1.08 9.73
N ARG A 168 12.10 1.87 10.81
CA ARG A 168 11.17 2.94 11.17
C ARG A 168 11.11 4.03 10.11
N ASN A 169 12.25 4.46 9.59
CA ASN A 169 12.31 5.55 8.63
C ASN A 169 11.72 5.15 7.27
N ILE A 170 12.06 3.96 6.78
CA ILE A 170 11.48 3.37 5.57
C ILE A 170 9.95 3.21 5.73
N THR A 171 9.48 2.73 6.88
CA THR A 171 8.03 2.60 7.14
C THR A 171 7.32 3.95 7.11
N LYS A 172 7.92 5.01 7.69
CA LYS A 172 7.37 6.38 7.63
C LYS A 172 7.31 6.89 6.19
N ILE A 173 8.36 6.64 5.39
CA ILE A 173 8.40 7.01 3.98
C ILE A 173 7.26 6.32 3.22
N HIS A 174 7.12 4.99 3.35
CA HIS A 174 6.04 4.25 2.71
C HIS A 174 4.65 4.76 3.10
N HIS A 175 4.44 5.11 4.38
CA HIS A 175 3.16 5.66 4.83
C HIS A 175 2.80 7.00 4.15
N GLN A 176 3.80 7.80 3.79
CA GLN A 176 3.64 9.09 3.14
C GLN A 176 3.46 8.97 1.62
N LEU A 177 3.86 7.85 1.01
CA LEU A 177 3.72 7.60 -0.41
C LEU A 177 2.27 7.22 -0.74
N GLY A 178 1.56 8.08 -1.49
CA GLY A 178 0.19 7.79 -1.92
C GLY A 178 0.06 6.58 -2.85
N ALA A 179 1.16 6.14 -3.46
CA ALA A 179 1.22 4.96 -4.33
C ALA A 179 1.45 3.65 -3.57
N VAL A 180 1.78 3.70 -2.26
CA VAL A 180 2.01 2.50 -1.44
C VAL A 180 0.79 2.28 -0.54
N ASN A 181 0.12 1.16 -0.74
CA ASN A 181 -1.19 0.89 -0.15
C ASN A 181 -1.09 0.10 1.15
N HIS A 182 -0.08 -0.78 1.22
CA HIS A 182 0.17 -1.68 2.33
C HIS A 182 1.55 -1.38 2.93
N SER A 183 1.69 -1.40 4.26
CA SER A 183 2.97 -1.07 4.93
C SER A 183 4.07 -2.11 4.72
N GLY A 184 3.71 -3.32 4.31
CA GLY A 184 4.59 -4.48 4.24
C GLY A 184 4.73 -5.19 5.58
N GLY A 185 5.73 -6.07 5.66
CA GLY A 185 6.16 -6.72 6.89
C GLY A 185 7.60 -6.32 7.21
N VAL A 186 8.54 -7.21 6.91
CA VAL A 186 9.97 -6.95 7.12
C VAL A 186 10.49 -6.06 5.98
N VAL A 187 10.20 -4.75 6.02
CA VAL A 187 10.64 -3.83 4.96
C VAL A 187 12.17 -3.79 4.79
N VAL A 188 12.86 -4.12 5.89
CA VAL A 188 14.29 -4.35 6.01
C VAL A 188 14.54 -5.18 7.28
N GLU A 189 15.60 -5.98 7.35
CA GLU A 189 15.95 -6.74 8.57
C GLU A 189 16.70 -5.81 9.56
N PRO A 190 16.10 -5.46 10.71
CA PRO A 190 16.65 -4.47 11.63
C PRO A 190 17.81 -4.96 12.51
#